data_AF-A0A0C9YTN1-F1
#
_entry.id   AF-A0A0C9YTN1-F1
#
_cell.length_a   1.000
_cell.length_b   1.000
_cell.length_c   1.000
_cell.angle_alpha   90.00
_cell.angle_beta   90.00
_cell.angle_gamma   90.00
#
_symmetry.space_group_name_H-M   'P 1'
#
loop_
_entity.id
_entity.type
_entity.pdbx_description
1 polymer ?
#
loop_
_entity_poly.entity_id
_entity_poly.type
_entity_poly.pdbx_seq_one_letter_code
_entity_poly.pdbx_strand_id
1 'polypeptide(L)'
;MVAAARALVINPFGDQYPDDDSTKTVVLQAEGLTAEYPDDRHVLLHWLNGTTEDGSHYAQVIHLTGGPGTYQFHTPQVKLQSEQSLELNTFYVLGQYTRVQRDQIVALAKAVKFNKKSRVNNCQTWMRSLLMDMVNNGLLSVEIFNKADADVPLKKVVPELPEDVV
;
A
#
# COMPACT_ATOMS: atom_id res chain seq x y z
N MET A 1 -6.69 -12.82 -34.68
CA MET A 1 -5.74 -12.98 -33.56
C MET A 1 -5.82 -11.73 -32.70
N VAL A 2 -6.46 -11.82 -31.54
CA VAL A 2 -6.59 -10.68 -30.62
C VAL A 2 -5.27 -10.55 -29.88
N ALA A 3 -4.56 -9.45 -30.12
CA ALA A 3 -3.38 -9.09 -29.34
C ALA A 3 -3.85 -8.79 -27.90
N ALA A 4 -3.45 -9.66 -26.97
CA ALA A 4 -3.56 -9.35 -25.56
C ALA A 4 -2.64 -8.15 -25.28
N ALA A 5 -3.23 -6.99 -25.03
CA ALA A 5 -2.52 -5.85 -24.48
C ALA A 5 -1.95 -6.28 -23.13
N ARG A 6 -0.65 -6.58 -23.09
CA ARG A 6 0.10 -6.61 -21.84
C ARG A 6 0.02 -5.19 -21.29
N ALA A 7 -0.74 -5.00 -20.22
CA ALA A 7 -0.61 -3.81 -19.39
C ALA A 7 0.85 -3.74 -18.95
N LEU A 8 1.64 -2.86 -19.59
CA LEU A 8 2.92 -2.43 -19.05
C LEU A 8 2.65 -1.98 -17.62
N VAL A 9 3.36 -2.55 -16.65
CA VAL A 9 3.44 -1.97 -15.32
C VAL A 9 4.11 -0.61 -15.53
N ILE A 10 3.33 0.46 -15.60
CA ILE A 10 3.84 1.81 -15.80
C ILE A 10 4.53 2.20 -14.49
N ASN A 11 5.86 1.98 -14.44
CA ASN A 11 6.77 2.47 -13.41
C ASN A 11 7.74 3.48 -14.08
N PRO A 12 7.24 4.62 -14.57
CA PRO A 12 7.97 5.48 -15.50
C PRO A 12 9.17 6.16 -14.83
N PHE A 13 9.17 6.22 -13.51
CA PHE A 13 10.22 6.82 -12.70
C PHE A 13 11.15 5.78 -12.05
N GLY A 14 10.90 4.48 -12.23
CA GLY A 14 11.62 3.41 -11.55
C GLY A 14 13.12 3.40 -11.83
N ASP A 15 13.50 3.69 -13.08
CA ASP A 15 14.90 3.74 -13.48
C ASP A 15 15.59 5.06 -13.09
N GLN A 16 14.82 6.16 -13.00
CA GLN A 16 15.34 7.48 -12.64
C GLN A 16 15.48 7.66 -11.13
N TYR A 17 14.55 7.10 -10.36
CA TYR A 17 14.50 7.18 -8.90
C TYR A 17 14.33 5.77 -8.32
N PRO A 18 15.35 4.91 -8.48
CA PRO A 18 15.30 3.55 -7.94
C PRO A 18 15.33 3.55 -6.41
N ASP A 19 14.93 2.43 -5.81
CA ASP A 19 15.25 2.21 -4.41
C ASP A 19 16.77 2.02 -4.27
N ASP A 20 17.37 2.66 -3.28
CA ASP A 20 18.81 2.63 -3.02
C ASP A 20 19.12 1.91 -1.70
N ASP A 21 20.37 1.95 -1.26
CA ASP A 21 20.82 1.27 -0.03
C ASP A 21 20.66 2.14 1.24
N SER A 22 20.14 3.36 1.11
CA SER A 22 19.92 4.22 2.26
C SER A 22 18.82 3.66 3.18
N THR A 23 18.89 4.01 4.46
CA THR A 23 17.79 3.79 5.39
C THR A 23 16.67 4.76 5.07
N LYS A 24 15.43 4.27 4.99
CA LYS A 24 14.28 5.07 4.58
C LYS A 24 13.11 4.95 5.54
N THR A 25 12.40 6.07 5.70
CA THR A 25 11.16 6.11 6.47
C THR A 25 10.07 5.43 5.65
N VAL A 26 9.53 4.33 6.16
CA VAL A 26 8.34 3.71 5.56
C VAL A 26 7.10 4.26 6.25
N VAL A 27 6.13 4.68 5.45
CA VAL A 27 4.92 5.38 5.89
C VAL A 27 3.70 4.64 5.39
N LEU A 28 2.73 4.43 6.28
CA LEU A 28 1.35 4.10 5.90
C LEU A 28 0.62 5.40 5.58
N GLN A 29 0.13 5.51 4.36
CA GLN A 29 -0.73 6.59 3.93
C GLN A 29 -2.16 6.05 3.82
N ALA A 30 -3.10 6.78 4.43
CA ALA A 30 -4.53 6.53 4.29
C ALA A 30 -5.19 7.75 3.64
N GLU A 31 -5.91 7.52 2.54
CA GLU A 31 -6.66 8.57 1.84
C GLU A 31 -7.65 9.25 2.78
N GLY A 32 -7.88 10.56 2.67
CA GLY A 32 -8.52 11.41 3.69
C GLY A 32 -9.82 10.97 4.37
N LEU A 33 -10.23 11.79 5.35
CA LEU A 33 -11.58 11.78 5.93
C LEU A 33 -12.51 12.59 5.01
N THR A 34 -12.81 12.09 3.81
CA THR A 34 -13.92 12.67 3.06
C THR A 34 -15.21 12.27 3.77
N ALA A 35 -16.10 13.23 4.04
CA ALA A 35 -17.32 13.01 4.82
C ALA A 35 -18.25 11.93 4.21
N GLU A 36 -18.06 11.61 2.93
CA GLU A 36 -18.88 10.64 2.19
C GLU A 36 -18.50 9.18 2.48
N TYR A 37 -17.25 8.86 2.84
CA TYR A 37 -16.80 7.48 3.01
C TYR A 37 -15.74 7.31 4.12
N PRO A 38 -16.07 7.62 5.39
CA PRO A 38 -15.10 7.56 6.50
C PRO A 38 -14.48 6.16 6.70
N ASP A 39 -15.20 5.09 6.32
CA ASP A 39 -14.81 3.71 6.59
C ASP A 39 -14.16 2.98 5.38
N ASP A 40 -14.04 3.61 4.22
CA ASP A 40 -13.50 2.98 3.00
C ASP A 40 -12.36 3.79 2.37
N ARG A 41 -11.44 4.21 3.25
CA ARG A 41 -10.22 4.95 2.90
C ARG A 41 -9.25 4.03 2.16
N HIS A 42 -8.79 4.45 0.99
CA HIS A 42 -7.71 3.74 0.29
C HIS A 42 -6.42 3.83 1.10
N VAL A 43 -5.68 2.73 1.18
CA VAL A 43 -4.44 2.65 1.98
C VAL A 43 -3.27 2.16 1.14
N LEU A 44 -2.09 2.73 1.38
CA LEU A 44 -0.85 2.35 0.72
C LEU A 44 0.34 2.48 1.67
N LEU A 45 1.38 1.68 1.44
CA LEU A 45 2.70 1.91 2.02
C LEU A 45 3.56 2.66 1.01
N HIS A 46 4.35 3.61 1.48
CA HIS A 46 5.35 4.26 0.65
C HIS A 46 6.61 4.68 1.40
N TRP A 47 7.66 4.94 0.65
CA TRP A 47 8.89 5.59 1.11
C TRP A 47 9.51 6.42 -0.02
N LEU A 48 10.31 7.42 0.30
CA LEU A 48 10.91 8.32 -0.69
C LEU A 48 12.13 7.68 -1.36
N ASN A 49 12.19 7.75 -2.69
CA ASN A 49 13.35 7.38 -3.49
C ASN A 49 14.21 8.58 -3.89
N GLY A 50 13.63 9.77 -3.95
CA GLY A 50 14.41 10.98 -4.20
C GLY A 50 13.56 12.24 -4.17
N THR A 51 14.27 13.35 -4.13
CA THR A 51 13.72 14.71 -4.21
C THR A 51 14.50 15.46 -5.28
N THR A 52 13.82 16.11 -6.21
CA THR A 52 14.44 16.98 -7.22
C THR A 52 14.70 18.38 -6.66
N GLU A 53 15.48 19.18 -7.38
CA GLU A 53 15.85 20.55 -6.96
C GLU A 53 14.63 21.48 -6.81
N ASP A 54 13.56 21.23 -7.57
CA ASP A 54 12.28 21.95 -7.48
C ASP A 54 11.41 21.51 -6.28
N GLY A 55 11.87 20.55 -5.48
CA GLY A 55 11.16 20.02 -4.32
C GLY A 55 10.18 18.88 -4.63
N SER A 56 10.10 18.39 -5.87
CA SER A 56 9.23 17.27 -6.22
C SER A 56 9.74 15.96 -5.58
N HIS A 57 8.83 15.21 -4.96
CA HIS A 57 9.14 13.96 -4.24
C HIS A 57 8.73 12.72 -5.05
N TYR A 58 9.65 11.77 -5.22
CA TYR A 58 9.38 10.49 -5.88
C TYR A 58 9.35 9.40 -4.82
N ALA A 59 8.19 8.73 -4.68
CA ALA A 59 7.97 7.70 -3.68
C ALA A 59 7.76 6.34 -4.33
N GLN A 60 8.38 5.32 -3.74
CA GLN A 60 8.04 3.94 -4.01
C GLN A 60 6.78 3.56 -3.26
N VAL A 61 5.80 3.00 -3.96
CA VAL A 61 4.45 2.72 -3.44
C VAL A 61 4.12 1.24 -3.56
N ILE A 62 3.53 0.70 -2.49
CA ILE A 62 2.97 -0.64 -2.41
C ILE A 62 1.50 -0.53 -1.99
N HIS A 63 0.60 -1.07 -2.80
CA HIS A 63 -0.82 -1.16 -2.46
C HIS A 63 -1.57 -2.19 -3.29
N LEU A 64 -2.74 -2.58 -2.78
CA LEU A 64 -3.77 -3.27 -3.55
C LEU A 64 -4.74 -2.23 -4.10
N THR A 65 -4.93 -2.16 -5.41
CA THR A 65 -5.85 -1.23 -6.08
C THR A 65 -6.99 -1.96 -6.77
N GLY A 66 -8.01 -1.21 -7.19
CA GLY A 66 -9.20 -1.74 -7.85
C GLY A 66 -10.31 -2.08 -6.85
N GLY A 67 -11.31 -2.80 -7.34
CA GLY A 67 -12.47 -3.23 -6.56
C GLY A 67 -12.88 -4.66 -6.89
N PRO A 68 -14.09 -5.08 -6.50
CA PRO A 68 -14.61 -6.41 -6.82
C PRO A 68 -14.52 -6.73 -8.32
N GLY A 69 -13.82 -7.81 -8.65
CA GLY A 69 -13.53 -8.28 -10.01
C GLY A 69 -12.26 -7.70 -10.63
N THR A 70 -11.69 -6.62 -10.07
CA THR A 70 -10.59 -5.85 -10.68
C THR A 70 -9.40 -5.63 -9.75
N TYR A 71 -9.38 -6.23 -8.55
CA TYR A 71 -8.25 -6.09 -7.63
C TYR A 71 -6.91 -6.48 -8.25
N GLN A 72 -5.93 -5.59 -8.12
CA GLN A 72 -4.58 -5.76 -8.63
C GLN A 72 -3.54 -5.29 -7.63
N PHE A 73 -2.54 -6.14 -7.42
CA PHE A 73 -1.33 -5.78 -6.69
C PHE A 73 -0.23 -5.57 -7.72
N HIS A 74 0.33 -4.36 -7.76
CA HIS A 74 1.47 -4.05 -8.59
C HIS A 74 2.73 -3.95 -7.74
N THR A 75 3.79 -4.64 -8.17
CA THR A 75 5.10 -4.60 -7.51
C THR A 75 5.68 -3.19 -7.60
N PRO A 76 6.50 -2.78 -6.61
CA PRO A 76 6.49 -1.40 -6.17
C PRO A 76 6.63 -0.41 -7.33
N GLN A 77 5.70 0.53 -7.40
CA GLN A 77 5.67 1.57 -8.43
C GLN A 77 6.32 2.82 -7.85
N VAL A 78 7.17 3.49 -8.62
CA VAL A 78 7.66 4.82 -8.27
C VAL A 78 6.69 5.85 -8.84
N LYS A 79 6.16 6.69 -7.96
CA LYS A 79 5.19 7.74 -8.28
C LYS A 79 5.68 9.09 -7.77
N LEU A 80 5.38 10.13 -8.53
CA LEU A 80 5.47 11.51 -8.05
C LEU A 80 4.42 11.72 -6.95
N GLN A 81 4.84 12.19 -5.79
CA GLN A 81 3.95 12.57 -4.70
C GLN A 81 3.37 13.96 -4.99
N SER A 82 2.07 14.02 -5.27
CA SER A 82 1.39 15.30 -5.54
C SER A 82 1.14 16.09 -4.25
N GLU A 83 1.06 17.42 -4.36
CA GLU A 83 0.66 18.30 -3.26
C GLU A 83 -0.71 17.90 -2.69
N GLN A 84 -1.67 17.61 -3.57
CA GLN A 84 -2.99 17.11 -3.17
C GLN A 84 -2.90 15.83 -2.30
N SER A 85 -1.98 14.92 -2.64
CA SER A 85 -1.77 13.72 -1.83
C SER A 85 -1.19 14.05 -0.45
N LEU A 86 -0.39 15.10 -0.31
CA LEU A 86 0.15 15.55 0.97
C LEU A 86 -0.92 16.24 1.83
N GLU A 87 -1.84 16.99 1.21
CA GLU A 87 -2.86 17.74 1.92
C GLU A 87 -4.05 16.88 2.38
N LEU A 88 -4.48 15.93 1.54
CA LEU A 88 -5.74 15.21 1.78
C LEU A 88 -5.56 13.93 2.58
N ASN A 89 -4.34 13.47 2.84
CA ASN A 89 -4.11 12.13 3.38
C ASN A 89 -3.51 12.16 4.78
N THR A 90 -3.75 11.10 5.54
CA THR A 90 -3.13 10.90 6.85
C THR A 90 -1.92 9.98 6.70
N PHE A 91 -0.83 10.33 7.39
CA PHE A 91 0.45 9.64 7.30
C PHE A 91 0.88 9.09 8.66
N TYR A 92 1.21 7.80 8.70
CA TYR A 92 1.66 7.10 9.89
C TYR A 92 3.05 6.54 9.64
N VAL A 93 4.04 7.11 10.34
CA VAL A 93 5.42 6.62 10.26
C VAL A 93 5.49 5.23 10.91
N LEU A 94 5.89 4.24 10.13
CA LEU A 94 6.03 2.85 10.59
C LEU A 94 7.44 2.55 11.11
N GLY A 95 8.41 3.42 10.83
CA GLY A 95 9.79 3.29 11.26
C GLY A 95 10.79 3.58 10.14
N GLN A 96 12.06 3.33 10.46
CA GLN A 96 13.21 3.47 9.56
C GLN A 96 13.69 2.08 9.14
N TYR A 97 13.78 1.83 7.84
CA TYR A 97 14.04 0.51 7.29
C TYR A 97 15.24 0.55 6.36
N THR A 98 16.18 -0.38 6.54
CA THR A 98 17.27 -0.63 5.60
C THR A 98 16.73 -1.22 4.29
N ARG A 99 17.56 -1.24 3.23
CA ARG A 99 17.18 -1.87 1.96
C ARG A 99 16.73 -3.32 2.12
N VAL A 100 17.47 -4.13 2.87
CA VAL A 100 17.13 -5.54 3.11
C VAL A 100 15.76 -5.67 3.79
N GLN A 101 15.46 -4.82 4.77
CA GLN A 101 14.17 -4.83 5.44
C GLN A 101 13.03 -4.38 4.51
N ARG A 102 13.27 -3.39 3.63
CA ARG A 102 12.28 -2.99 2.62
C ARG A 102 12.02 -4.08 1.59
N ASP A 103 13.05 -4.80 1.17
CA ASP A 103 12.89 -5.97 0.29
C ASP A 103 12.06 -7.07 0.97
N GLN A 104 12.25 -7.28 2.28
CA GLN A 104 11.39 -8.17 3.08
C GLN A 104 9.93 -7.68 3.11
N ILE A 105 9.68 -6.38 3.31
CA ILE A 105 8.32 -5.81 3.24
C ILE A 105 7.69 -6.08 1.86
N VAL A 106 8.43 -5.88 0.77
CA VAL A 106 7.94 -6.16 -0.60
C VAL A 106 7.63 -7.66 -0.78
N ALA A 107 8.45 -8.54 -0.23
CA ALA A 107 8.23 -9.98 -0.28
C ALA A 107 6.97 -10.40 0.48
N LEU A 108 6.75 -9.85 1.69
CA LEU A 108 5.54 -10.06 2.46
C LEU A 108 4.31 -9.54 1.71
N ALA A 109 4.38 -8.34 1.14
CA ALA A 109 3.29 -7.76 0.35
C ALA A 109 2.89 -8.67 -0.84
N LYS A 110 3.87 -9.24 -1.55
CA LYS A 110 3.61 -10.21 -2.64
C LYS A 110 2.97 -11.51 -2.15
N ALA A 111 3.21 -11.90 -0.89
CA ALA A 111 2.71 -13.15 -0.32
C ALA A 111 1.28 -13.04 0.23
N VAL A 112 0.80 -11.83 0.52
CA VAL A 112 -0.56 -11.59 1.02
C VAL A 112 -1.58 -12.01 -0.03
N LYS A 113 -2.37 -13.04 0.30
CA LYS A 113 -3.42 -13.56 -0.57
C LYS A 113 -4.64 -12.64 -0.54
N PHE A 114 -5.25 -12.42 -1.71
CA PHE A 114 -6.51 -11.69 -1.83
C PHE A 114 -7.39 -12.33 -2.90
N ASN A 115 -8.71 -12.30 -2.69
CA ASN A 115 -9.67 -12.76 -3.68
C ASN A 115 -10.06 -11.58 -4.59
N LYS A 116 -9.77 -11.71 -5.89
CA LYS A 116 -10.08 -10.66 -6.86
C LYS A 116 -11.56 -10.34 -6.96
N LYS A 117 -12.45 -11.29 -6.66
CA LYS A 117 -13.92 -11.12 -6.73
C LYS A 117 -14.54 -10.71 -5.40
N SER A 118 -13.73 -10.60 -4.34
CA SER A 118 -14.20 -10.27 -3.00
C SER A 118 -15.03 -8.98 -3.00
N ARG A 119 -16.16 -9.01 -2.30
CA ARG A 119 -16.99 -7.81 -2.03
C ARG A 119 -16.87 -7.33 -0.57
N VAL A 120 -16.21 -8.11 0.28
CA VAL A 120 -16.16 -7.89 1.73
C VAL A 120 -14.72 -7.67 2.24
N ASN A 121 -13.73 -8.17 1.51
CA ASN A 121 -12.30 -7.94 1.73
C ASN A 121 -11.73 -7.03 0.63
N ASN A 122 -11.16 -5.90 1.03
CA ASN A 122 -10.65 -4.83 0.14
C ASN A 122 -9.17 -4.49 0.43
N CYS A 123 -8.69 -3.33 -0.05
CA CYS A 123 -7.32 -2.85 0.18
C CYS A 123 -6.96 -2.71 1.66
N GLN A 124 -7.91 -2.36 2.53
CA GLN A 124 -7.68 -2.26 3.98
C GLN A 124 -7.45 -3.64 4.61
N THR A 125 -8.22 -4.66 4.22
CA THR A 125 -8.00 -6.04 4.71
C THR A 125 -6.66 -6.62 4.27
N TRP A 126 -6.27 -6.31 3.03
CA TRP A 126 -4.96 -6.67 2.49
C TRP A 126 -3.83 -5.96 3.27
N MET A 127 -3.97 -4.65 3.50
CA MET A 127 -2.99 -3.87 4.26
C MET A 127 -2.88 -4.35 5.70
N ARG A 128 -4.00 -4.65 6.37
CA ARG A 128 -3.99 -5.23 7.73
C ARG A 128 -3.16 -6.50 7.78
N SER A 129 -3.38 -7.39 6.81
CA SER A 129 -2.67 -8.67 6.71
C SER A 129 -1.16 -8.46 6.53
N LEU A 130 -0.77 -7.53 5.64
CA LEU A 130 0.62 -7.14 5.46
C LEU A 130 1.26 -6.60 6.74
N LEU A 131 0.60 -5.67 7.44
CA LEU A 131 1.16 -5.10 8.66
C LEU A 131 1.27 -6.14 9.78
N MET A 132 0.31 -7.06 9.88
CA MET A 132 0.41 -8.20 10.81
C MET A 132 1.58 -9.12 10.46
N ASP A 133 1.82 -9.40 9.18
CA ASP A 133 2.99 -10.16 8.74
C ASP A 133 4.30 -9.42 9.06
N MET A 134 4.34 -8.10 8.90
CA MET A 134 5.48 -7.28 9.33
C MET A 134 5.72 -7.37 10.84
N VAL A 135 4.66 -7.37 11.66
CA VAL A 135 4.76 -7.59 13.11
C VAL A 135 5.33 -8.97 13.42
N ASN A 136 4.80 -10.02 12.79
CA ASN A 136 5.24 -11.41 13.02
C ASN A 136 6.70 -11.65 12.62
N ASN A 137 7.23 -10.85 11.68
CA ASN A 137 8.63 -10.91 11.24
C ASN A 137 9.54 -9.92 11.98
N GLY A 138 9.04 -9.23 13.01
CA GLY A 138 9.82 -8.25 13.79
C GLY A 138 10.20 -6.99 13.02
N LEU A 139 9.54 -6.72 11.90
CA LEU A 139 9.73 -5.50 11.10
C LEU A 139 8.92 -4.32 11.65
N LEU A 140 7.77 -4.59 12.27
CA LEU A 140 6.88 -3.57 12.85
C LEU A 140 6.61 -3.90 14.32
N SER A 141 6.60 -2.90 15.19
CA SER A 141 6.19 -3.13 16.58
C SER A 141 4.66 -3.25 16.68
N VAL A 142 4.20 -4.08 17.61
CA VAL A 142 2.76 -4.22 17.92
C VAL A 142 2.14 -2.88 18.31
N GLU A 143 2.90 -2.02 18.99
CA GLU A 143 2.44 -0.70 19.41
C GLU A 143 2.16 0.22 18.21
N ILE A 144 3.08 0.31 17.25
CA ILE A 144 2.89 1.13 16.04
C ILE A 144 1.73 0.57 15.21
N PHE A 145 1.63 -0.76 15.09
CA PHE A 145 0.50 -1.42 14.44
C PHE A 145 -0.83 -1.02 15.09
N ASN A 146 -0.96 -1.16 16.41
CA ASN A 146 -2.21 -0.85 17.13
C ASN A 146 -2.60 0.62 16.99
N LYS A 147 -1.61 1.53 16.99
CA LYS A 147 -1.87 2.96 16.76
C LYS A 147 -2.43 3.21 15.37
N ALA A 148 -1.79 2.66 14.34
CA ALA A 148 -2.27 2.79 12.96
C ALA A 148 -3.66 2.17 12.76
N ASP A 149 -3.92 1.00 13.38
CA ASP A 149 -5.19 0.28 13.31
C ASP A 149 -6.34 1.00 14.02
N ALA A 150 -6.04 1.74 15.08
CA ALA A 150 -7.03 2.54 15.80
C ALA A 150 -7.46 3.78 15.02
N ASP A 151 -6.51 4.46 14.37
CA ASP A 151 -6.76 5.73 13.66
C ASP A 151 -7.23 5.52 12.22
N VAL A 152 -6.83 4.41 11.60
CA VAL A 152 -7.31 3.93 10.30
C VAL A 152 -7.91 2.56 10.56
N PRO A 153 -9.24 2.39 10.64
CA PRO A 153 -9.86 1.12 10.99
C PRO A 153 -9.59 0.08 9.90
N LEU A 154 -8.44 -0.58 9.94
CA LEU A 154 -8.02 -1.55 8.95
C LEU A 154 -8.90 -2.79 9.13
N LYS A 155 -9.76 -3.04 8.16
CA LYS A 155 -10.76 -4.12 8.22
C LYS A 155 -10.09 -5.46 8.47
N LYS A 156 -10.67 -6.26 9.36
CA LYS A 156 -10.26 -7.65 9.55
C LYS A 156 -10.73 -8.48 8.35
N VAL A 157 -9.95 -9.49 7.98
CA VAL A 157 -10.37 -10.45 6.95
C VAL A 157 -11.62 -11.18 7.46
N VAL A 158 -12.65 -11.24 6.63
CA VAL A 158 -13.90 -11.95 6.89
C VAL A 158 -14.14 -13.02 5.83
N PRO A 159 -14.84 -14.12 6.16
CA PRO A 159 -15.24 -15.11 5.16
C PRO A 159 -16.07 -14.46 4.03
N GLU A 160 -15.87 -14.93 2.80
CA GLU A 160 -16.71 -14.53 1.67
C GLU A 160 -18.16 -15.00 1.91
N LEU A 161 -19.13 -14.17 1.53
CA LEU A 161 -20.52 -14.59 1.54
C LEU A 161 -20.74 -15.67 0.46
N PRO A 162 -21.62 -16.66 0.69
CA PRO A 162 -22.00 -17.63 -0.33
C PRO A 162 -22.51 -16.90 -1.59
N GLU A 163 -22.17 -17.39 -2.78
CA GLU A 163 -22.52 -16.75 -4.06
C GLU A 163 -24.05 -16.62 -4.31
N ASP A 164 -24.88 -17.26 -3.48
CA ASP A 164 -26.33 -17.37 -3.65
C ASP A 164 -27.17 -16.31 -2.89
N VAL A 165 -26.56 -15.21 -2.43
CA VAL A 165 -27.29 -14.08 -1.84
C VAL A 165 -27.09 -12.83 -2.68
N VAL A 166 -27.76 -12.78 -3.84
CA VAL A 166 -28.00 -11.56 -4.63
C VAL A 166 -29.46 -11.51 -5.01
#